data_AF-A0A024GAF1-F1
#
_entry.id   AF-A0A024GAF1-F1
#
_cell.length_a   1.000
_cell.length_b   1.000
_cell.length_c   1.000
_cell.angle_alpha   90.00
_cell.angle_beta   90.00
_cell.angle_gamma   90.00
#
_symmetry.space_group_name_H-M   'P 1'
#
loop_
_entity.id
_entity.type
_entity.pdbx_description
1 polymer ?
#
loop_
_entity_poly.entity_id
_entity_poly.type
_entity_poly.pdbx_seq_one_letter_code
_entity_poly.pdbx_strand_id
1 'polypeptide(L)'
;MKATEFGAPGEAIGLQQTLQNAPKCKRIAMIQLATYILSFALTWYLVWWDSLIGFGVAVWGYYMLLNEYTRPTVKHVEIFHYGSIMSLVSHAIAVSVVIYYLIQSHLLNTIQLSTLTVKIMPPTFYAFLLIYLFIQMAVTAVAIQRSYVLCAELARNDYYFEHTNKQYD
;
A
#
# COMPACT_ATOMS: atom_id res chain seq x y z
N MET A 1 13.34 -34.98 11.88
CA MET A 1 13.56 -33.51 11.93
C MET A 1 15.02 -33.26 11.65
N LYS A 2 15.36 -32.77 10.46
CA LYS A 2 16.73 -32.35 10.10
C LYS A 2 16.82 -30.86 10.38
N ALA A 3 17.69 -30.49 11.33
CA ALA A 3 18.10 -29.10 11.50
C ALA A 3 18.88 -28.70 10.25
N THR A 4 18.34 -27.77 9.47
CA THR A 4 19.10 -27.05 8.44
C THR A 4 20.01 -26.09 9.18
N GLU A 5 21.28 -26.47 9.32
CA GLU A 5 22.36 -25.57 9.74
C GLU A 5 22.38 -24.38 8.78
N PHE A 6 22.12 -23.20 9.33
CA PHE A 6 22.37 -21.94 8.65
C PHE A 6 23.87 -21.89 8.32
N GLY A 7 24.16 -21.78 7.03
CA GLY A 7 25.52 -21.75 6.52
C GLY A 7 26.33 -20.55 7.00
N ALA A 8 27.62 -20.62 6.69
CA ALA A 8 28.71 -19.82 7.21
C ALA A 8 28.38 -18.33 7.42
N PRO A 9 29.03 -17.64 8.37
CA PRO A 9 28.82 -16.20 8.64
C PRO A 9 28.92 -15.30 7.39
N GLY A 10 29.61 -15.74 6.32
CA GLY A 10 29.62 -15.07 5.01
C GLY A 10 28.31 -15.15 4.20
N GLU A 11 27.53 -16.22 4.32
CA GLU A 11 26.21 -16.33 3.68
C GLU A 11 25.20 -15.38 4.34
N ALA A 12 25.23 -15.23 5.65
CA ALA A 12 24.38 -14.29 6.38
C ALA A 12 24.69 -12.83 5.99
N ILE A 13 25.98 -12.49 5.84
CA ILE A 13 26.42 -11.16 5.39
C ILE A 13 26.02 -10.91 3.93
N GLY A 14 26.16 -11.90 3.04
CA GLY A 14 25.72 -11.80 1.64
C GLY A 14 24.20 -11.73 1.48
N LEU A 15 23.43 -12.46 2.30
CA LEU A 15 21.97 -12.41 2.34
C LEU A 15 21.47 -11.05 2.86
N GLN A 16 22.15 -10.49 3.86
CA GLN A 16 21.82 -9.18 4.44
C GLN A 16 22.19 -8.01 3.51
N GLN A 17 23.25 -8.15 2.70
CA GLN A 17 23.57 -7.21 1.63
C GLN A 17 22.63 -7.27 0.43
N THR A 18 21.92 -8.39 0.22
CA THR A 18 21.04 -8.59 -0.95
C THR A 18 19.57 -8.19 -0.71
N LEU A 19 19.16 -7.86 0.52
CA LEU A 19 17.78 -7.44 0.85
C LEU A 19 17.70 -6.06 1.52
N GLN A 20 18.45 -5.08 1.02
CA GLN A 20 18.56 -3.76 1.63
C GLN A 20 17.26 -2.96 1.60
N ASN A 21 16.36 -3.24 0.66
CA ASN A 21 15.09 -2.52 0.53
C ASN A 21 13.91 -3.19 1.23
N ALA A 22 14.05 -4.45 1.68
CA ALA A 22 12.98 -5.15 2.39
C ALA A 22 12.51 -4.43 3.68
N PRO A 23 13.40 -3.91 4.56
CA PRO A 23 12.98 -3.19 5.77
C PRO A 23 12.23 -1.89 5.44
N LYS A 24 12.65 -1.19 4.37
CA LYS A 24 12.01 0.06 3.92
C LYS A 24 10.61 -0.21 3.40
N CYS A 25 10.45 -1.29 2.62
CA CYS A 25 9.15 -1.71 2.11
C CYS A 25 8.21 -2.12 3.26
N LYS A 26 8.72 -2.87 4.26
CA LYS A 26 7.98 -3.28 5.46
C LYS A 26 7.47 -2.09 6.25
N ARG A 27 8.34 -1.08 6.46
CA ARG A 27 7.97 0.15 7.15
C ARG A 27 6.83 0.90 6.45
N ILE A 28 6.86 0.99 5.13
CA ILE A 28 5.79 1.65 4.38
C ILE A 28 4.49 0.84 4.42
N ALA A 29 4.55 -0.49 4.31
CA ALA A 29 3.36 -1.34 4.45
C ALA A 29 2.69 -1.17 5.83
N MET A 30 3.47 -1.04 6.91
CA MET A 30 2.94 -0.72 8.24
C MET A 30 2.31 0.68 8.31
N ILE A 31 2.91 1.68 7.67
CA ILE A 31 2.35 3.04 7.61
C ILE A 31 1.02 3.02 6.82
N GLN A 32 0.96 2.28 5.70
CA GLN A 32 -0.29 2.06 4.97
C GLN A 32 -1.34 1.40 5.84
N LEU A 33 -0.99 0.35 6.58
CA LEU A 33 -1.93 -0.34 7.46
C LEU A 33 -2.52 0.62 8.52
N ALA A 34 -1.67 1.39 9.19
CA ALA A 34 -2.09 2.37 10.20
C ALA A 34 -2.99 3.47 9.60
N THR A 35 -2.62 3.98 8.42
CA THR A 35 -3.42 5.00 7.72
C THR A 35 -4.77 4.44 7.27
N TYR A 36 -4.86 3.20 6.79
CA TYR A 36 -6.14 2.63 6.36
C TYR A 36 -7.09 2.29 7.52
N ILE A 37 -6.57 1.91 8.69
CA ILE A 37 -7.40 1.73 9.90
C ILE A 37 -8.06 3.05 10.29
N LEU A 38 -7.28 4.15 10.32
CA LEU A 38 -7.81 5.48 10.62
C LEU A 38 -8.79 5.93 9.53
N SER A 39 -8.46 5.65 8.27
CA SER A 39 -9.28 5.99 7.10
C SER A 39 -10.67 5.41 7.20
N PHE A 40 -10.77 4.13 7.53
CA PHE A 40 -12.04 3.42 7.59
C PHE A 40 -13.02 4.06 8.58
N ALA A 41 -12.53 4.56 9.72
CA ALA A 41 -13.34 5.28 10.70
C ALA A 41 -13.83 6.66 10.18
N LEU A 42 -13.02 7.33 9.35
CA LEU A 42 -13.32 8.67 8.81
C LEU A 42 -14.18 8.63 7.54
N THR A 43 -14.00 7.61 6.69
CA THR A 43 -14.63 7.50 5.36
C THR A 43 -15.88 6.62 5.34
N TRP A 44 -16.26 6.01 6.48
CA TRP A 44 -17.35 5.04 6.62
C TRP A 44 -18.64 5.44 5.89
N TYR A 45 -18.98 6.74 5.88
CA TYR A 45 -20.22 7.26 5.32
C TYR A 45 -20.23 7.51 3.80
N LEU A 46 -19.08 7.41 3.10
CA LEU A 46 -19.01 7.79 1.68
C LEU A 46 -18.14 6.85 0.84
N VAL A 47 -16.87 6.69 1.22
CA VAL A 47 -15.84 5.99 0.45
C VAL A 47 -15.17 4.89 1.26
N TRP A 48 -15.94 4.21 2.11
CA TRP A 48 -15.47 3.11 2.96
C TRP A 48 -14.82 1.97 2.17
N TRP A 49 -15.29 1.73 0.94
CA TRP A 49 -14.78 0.69 0.04
C TRP A 49 -13.33 0.95 -0.36
N ASP A 50 -12.93 2.21 -0.54
CA ASP A 50 -11.55 2.59 -0.87
C ASP A 50 -10.59 2.21 0.26
N SER A 51 -11.04 2.47 1.50
CA SER A 51 -10.27 2.12 2.70
C SER A 51 -10.14 0.61 2.88
N LEU A 52 -11.14 -0.19 2.50
CA LEU A 52 -11.06 -1.65 2.53
C LEU A 52 -10.09 -2.22 1.50
N ILE A 53 -10.10 -1.69 0.28
CA ILE A 53 -9.16 -2.10 -0.78
C ILE A 53 -7.73 -1.80 -0.31
N GLY A 54 -7.49 -0.58 0.17
CA GLY A 54 -6.19 -0.18 0.72
C GLY A 54 -5.76 -1.04 1.90
N PHE A 55 -6.68 -1.32 2.82
CA PHE A 55 -6.42 -2.18 3.98
C PHE A 55 -6.00 -3.59 3.57
N GLY A 56 -6.71 -4.22 2.62
CA GLY A 56 -6.37 -5.55 2.12
C GLY A 56 -4.96 -5.61 1.51
N VAL A 57 -4.61 -4.60 0.70
CA VAL A 57 -3.27 -4.46 0.11
C VAL A 57 -2.20 -4.29 1.18
N ALA A 58 -2.46 -3.46 2.20
CA ALA A 58 -1.52 -3.21 3.29
C ALA A 58 -1.31 -4.46 4.17
N VAL A 59 -2.38 -5.21 4.47
CA VAL A 59 -2.29 -6.49 5.20
C VAL A 59 -1.44 -7.49 4.42
N TRP A 60 -1.67 -7.61 3.10
CA TRP A 60 -0.86 -8.49 2.26
C TRP A 60 0.63 -8.08 2.27
N GLY A 61 0.91 -6.79 2.09
CA GLY A 61 2.28 -6.25 2.13
C GLY A 61 2.98 -6.46 3.46
N TYR A 62 2.24 -6.32 4.57
CA TYR A 62 2.75 -6.61 5.91
C TYR A 62 3.01 -8.10 6.11
N TYR A 63 2.06 -8.96 5.74
CA TYR A 63 2.14 -10.41 5.90
C TYR A 63 3.34 -11.01 5.14
N MET A 64 3.56 -10.62 3.88
CA MET A 64 4.67 -11.16 3.09
C MET A 64 6.05 -10.72 3.59
N LEU A 65 6.12 -9.63 4.36
CA LEU A 65 7.36 -9.07 4.93
C LEU A 65 7.54 -9.41 6.42
N LEU A 66 6.65 -10.25 6.97
CA LEU A 66 6.61 -10.61 8.39
C LEU A 66 7.69 -11.63 8.75
N ASN A 67 7.89 -12.63 7.87
CA ASN A 67 8.92 -13.63 8.05
C ASN A 67 10.25 -13.18 7.43
N GLU A 68 11.12 -12.60 8.25
CA GLU A 68 12.49 -12.23 7.85
C GLU A 68 13.35 -13.44 7.47
N TYR A 69 12.96 -14.64 7.91
CA TYR A 69 13.63 -15.91 7.62
C TYR A 69 13.22 -16.55 6.30
N THR A 70 12.10 -16.12 5.70
CA THR A 70 11.65 -16.63 4.40
C THR A 70 12.00 -15.55 3.37
N ARG A 71 12.90 -15.85 2.42
CA ARG A 71 13.19 -14.91 1.33
C ARG A 71 11.85 -14.53 0.67
N PRO A 72 11.44 -13.25 0.68
CA PRO A 72 10.23 -12.85 -0.01
C PRO A 72 10.44 -13.14 -1.50
N THR A 73 9.62 -14.02 -2.07
CA THR A 73 9.75 -14.33 -3.50
C THR A 73 9.29 -13.13 -4.32
N VAL A 74 9.87 -12.91 -5.51
CA VAL A 74 9.48 -11.85 -6.44
C VAL A 74 7.96 -11.76 -6.62
N LYS A 75 7.27 -12.89 -6.84
CA LYS A 75 5.82 -12.96 -7.06
C LYS A 75 4.98 -12.32 -5.94
N HIS A 76 5.36 -12.53 -4.68
CA HIS A 76 4.61 -11.97 -3.55
C HIS A 76 4.73 -10.44 -3.52
N VAL A 77 5.93 -9.91 -3.80
CA VAL A 77 6.18 -8.47 -3.84
C VAL A 77 5.53 -7.82 -5.06
N GLU A 78 5.47 -8.51 -6.20
CA GLU A 78 4.72 -8.07 -7.38
C GLU A 78 3.21 -7.94 -7.10
N ILE A 79 2.61 -8.90 -6.38
CA ILE A 79 1.20 -8.80 -5.98
C ILE A 79 0.98 -7.56 -5.11
N PHE A 80 1.87 -7.28 -4.16
CA PHE A 80 1.80 -6.07 -3.35
C PHE A 80 1.97 -4.79 -4.19
N HIS A 81 2.87 -4.81 -5.18
CA HIS A 81 3.09 -3.69 -6.09
C HIS A 81 1.85 -3.39 -6.93
N TYR A 82 1.30 -4.38 -7.64
CA TYR A 82 0.08 -4.22 -8.43
C TYR A 82 -1.13 -3.91 -7.56
N GLY A 83 -1.23 -4.50 -6.37
CA GLY A 83 -2.25 -4.15 -5.38
C GLY A 83 -2.15 -2.67 -4.96
N SER A 84 -0.95 -2.15 -4.76
CA SER A 84 -0.73 -0.73 -4.44
C SER A 84 -1.12 0.19 -5.59
N ILE A 85 -0.87 -0.21 -6.84
CA ILE A 85 -1.36 0.51 -8.03
C ILE A 85 -2.89 0.52 -8.08
N MET A 86 -3.52 -0.64 -7.88
CA MET A 86 -5.00 -0.73 -7.84
C MET A 86 -5.58 0.12 -6.71
N SER A 87 -4.93 0.16 -5.55
CA SER A 87 -5.31 1.06 -4.45
C SER A 87 -5.16 2.53 -4.83
N LEU A 88 -4.13 2.93 -5.57
CA LEU A 88 -4.00 4.30 -6.08
C LEU A 88 -5.14 4.68 -7.05
N VAL A 89 -5.54 3.75 -7.91
CA VAL A 89 -6.69 3.93 -8.81
C VAL A 89 -7.99 4.08 -8.01
N SER A 90 -8.17 3.24 -6.99
CA SER A 90 -9.28 3.34 -6.03
C SER A 90 -9.34 4.73 -5.39
N HIS A 91 -8.20 5.26 -4.92
CA HIS A 91 -8.11 6.61 -4.34
C HIS A 91 -8.56 7.69 -5.32
N ALA A 92 -8.15 7.60 -6.60
CA ALA A 92 -8.55 8.57 -7.62
C ALA A 92 -10.07 8.56 -7.87
N ILE A 93 -10.69 7.38 -7.84
CA ILE A 93 -12.15 7.25 -7.94
C ILE A 93 -12.80 7.84 -6.68
N ALA A 94 -12.28 7.55 -5.49
CA ALA A 94 -12.80 8.09 -4.23
C ALA A 94 -12.73 9.63 -4.20
N VAL A 95 -11.62 10.22 -4.66
CA VAL A 95 -11.47 11.69 -4.81
C VAL A 95 -12.56 12.24 -5.74
N SER A 96 -12.80 11.59 -6.87
CA SER A 96 -13.83 12.01 -7.83
C SER A 96 -15.24 12.00 -7.21
N VAL A 97 -15.55 10.97 -6.42
CA VAL A 97 -16.81 10.88 -5.67
C VAL A 97 -16.92 12.01 -4.63
N VAL A 98 -15.87 12.27 -3.85
CA VAL A 98 -15.88 13.33 -2.84
C VAL A 98 -16.03 14.72 -3.48
N ILE A 99 -15.36 14.98 -4.61
CA ILE A 99 -15.51 16.23 -5.37
C ILE A 99 -16.96 16.43 -5.84
N TYR A 100 -17.59 15.37 -6.37
CA TYR A 100 -18.99 15.42 -6.78
C TYR A 100 -19.91 15.86 -5.63
N TYR A 101 -19.77 15.25 -4.45
CA TYR A 101 -20.56 15.62 -3.28
C TYR A 101 -20.22 17.00 -2.72
N LEU A 102 -18.96 17.43 -2.78
CA LEU A 102 -18.56 18.79 -2.41
C LEU A 102 -19.29 19.82 -3.28
N ILE A 103 -19.25 19.65 -4.60
CA ILE A 103 -19.95 20.54 -5.55
C ILE A 103 -21.46 20.52 -5.30
N GLN A 104 -22.05 19.33 -5.14
CA GLN A 104 -23.47 19.18 -4.85
C GLN A 104 -23.87 19.90 -3.55
N SER A 105 -23.06 19.77 -2.48
CA SER A 105 -23.29 20.44 -1.20
C SER A 105 -23.21 21.96 -1.31
N HIS A 106 -22.29 22.48 -2.12
CA HIS A 106 -22.19 23.91 -2.40
C HIS A 106 -23.41 24.42 -3.16
N LEU A 107 -23.81 23.73 -4.23
CA LEU A 107 -24.93 24.12 -5.06
C LEU A 107 -26.25 24.19 -4.27
N LEU A 108 -26.52 23.17 -3.44
CA LEU A 108 -27.72 23.13 -2.60
C LEU A 108 -27.75 24.24 -1.55
N ASN A 109 -26.60 24.57 -0.96
CA ASN A 109 -26.48 25.70 -0.04
C ASN A 109 -26.72 27.04 -0.76
N THR A 110 -26.19 27.22 -1.97
CA THR A 110 -26.36 28.44 -2.76
C THR A 110 -27.82 28.67 -3.17
N ILE A 111 -28.54 27.61 -3.54
CA ILE A 111 -29.93 27.72 -4.01
C ILE A 111 -30.93 27.78 -2.83
N GLN A 112 -30.44 27.75 -1.57
CA GLN A 112 -31.26 27.68 -0.35
C GLN A 112 -32.29 26.54 -0.39
N LEU A 113 -32.01 25.50 -1.19
CA LEU A 113 -32.88 24.34 -1.38
C LEU A 113 -32.66 23.29 -0.28
N SER A 114 -32.34 23.76 0.93
CA SER A 114 -32.00 22.94 2.10
C SER A 114 -33.19 22.13 2.65
N THR A 115 -34.37 22.28 2.05
CA THR A 115 -35.58 21.51 2.33
C THR A 115 -35.62 20.14 1.64
N LEU A 116 -34.67 19.82 0.76
CA LEU A 116 -34.53 18.46 0.23
C LEU A 116 -34.04 17.52 1.32
N THR A 117 -34.78 16.43 1.54
CA THR A 117 -34.64 15.39 2.58
C THR A 117 -33.36 14.55 2.49
N VAL A 118 -32.31 15.03 1.82
CA VAL A 118 -31.03 14.36 1.68
C VAL A 118 -30.10 14.92 2.76
N LYS A 119 -29.74 14.07 3.73
CA LYS A 119 -28.76 14.41 4.77
C LYS A 119 -27.38 14.54 4.13
N ILE A 120 -27.02 15.74 3.70
CA ILE A 120 -25.72 16.07 3.14
C ILE A 120 -24.82 16.60 4.26
N MET A 121 -23.57 16.11 4.31
CA MET A 121 -22.59 16.59 5.30
C MET A 121 -22.17 18.04 4.98
N PRO A 122 -21.67 18.80 5.96
CA PRO A 122 -21.14 20.14 5.70
C PRO A 122 -20.00 20.13 4.66
N PRO A 123 -19.84 21.17 3.81
CA PRO A 123 -18.75 21.25 2.84
C PRO A 123 -17.34 21.06 3.45
N THR A 124 -17.16 21.50 4.71
CA THR A 124 -15.92 21.33 5.48
C THR A 124 -15.55 19.87 5.68
N PHE A 125 -16.53 18.98 5.83
CA PHE A 125 -16.31 17.53 5.95
C PHE A 125 -15.76 16.95 4.64
N TYR A 126 -16.34 17.32 3.49
CA TYR A 126 -15.84 16.88 2.18
C TYR A 126 -14.44 17.43 1.88
N ALA A 127 -14.16 18.69 2.24
CA ALA A 127 -12.82 19.27 2.12
C ALA A 127 -11.78 18.51 2.98
N PHE A 128 -12.14 18.16 4.22
CA PHE A 128 -11.31 17.32 5.08
C PHE A 128 -11.04 15.95 4.46
N LEU A 129 -12.07 15.29 3.92
CA LEU A 129 -11.92 14.01 3.23
C LEU A 129 -10.97 14.08 2.03
N LEU A 130 -11.01 15.18 1.25
CA LEU A 130 -10.08 15.36 0.13
C LEU A 130 -8.62 15.44 0.59
N ILE A 131 -8.33 16.25 1.62
CA ILE A 131 -6.99 16.35 2.19
C ILE A 131 -6.51 14.97 2.64
N TYR A 132 -7.39 14.22 3.30
CA TYR A 132 -7.08 12.90 3.80
C TYR A 132 -6.79 11.90 2.65
N LEU A 133 -7.62 11.86 1.61
CA LEU A 133 -7.40 11.02 0.43
C LEU A 133 -6.09 11.37 -0.28
N PHE A 134 -5.73 12.66 -0.39
CA PHE A 134 -4.44 13.05 -0.97
C PHE A 134 -3.25 12.54 -0.16
N ILE A 135 -3.34 12.54 1.18
CA ILE A 135 -2.31 11.94 2.04
C ILE A 135 -2.19 10.44 1.74
N GLN A 136 -3.30 9.73 1.59
CA GLN A 136 -3.29 8.30 1.28
C GLN A 136 -2.71 8.00 -0.11
N MET A 137 -3.03 8.83 -1.10
CA MET A 137 -2.41 8.75 -2.42
C MET A 137 -0.90 8.93 -2.35
N ALA A 138 -0.41 9.91 -1.57
CA ALA A 138 1.02 10.15 -1.39
C ALA A 138 1.72 8.96 -0.73
N VAL A 139 1.15 8.41 0.35
CA VAL A 139 1.68 7.20 1.02
C VAL A 139 1.68 6.00 0.06
N THR A 140 0.62 5.84 -0.73
CA THR A 140 0.49 4.74 -1.71
C THR A 140 1.49 4.87 -2.85
N ALA A 141 1.75 6.08 -3.34
CA ALA A 141 2.79 6.34 -4.34
C ALA A 141 4.19 5.93 -3.83
N VAL A 142 4.49 6.22 -2.57
CA VAL A 142 5.74 5.77 -1.94
C VAL A 142 5.78 4.25 -1.82
N ALA A 143 4.67 3.59 -1.52
CA ALA A 143 4.58 2.13 -1.47
C ALA A 143 4.85 1.49 -2.84
N ILE A 144 4.30 2.06 -3.92
CA ILE A 144 4.56 1.63 -5.30
C ILE A 144 6.06 1.74 -5.61
N GLN A 145 6.69 2.86 -5.28
CA GLN A 145 8.13 3.05 -5.51
C GLN A 145 8.97 2.03 -4.72
N ARG A 146 8.65 1.80 -3.44
CA ARG A 146 9.43 0.87 -2.59
C ARG A 146 9.26 -0.58 -3.00
N SER A 147 8.05 -0.99 -3.34
CA SER A 147 7.77 -2.34 -3.84
C SER A 147 8.45 -2.58 -5.18
N TYR A 148 8.45 -1.60 -6.10
CA TYR A 148 9.17 -1.70 -7.38
C TYR A 148 10.68 -1.93 -7.19
N VAL A 149 11.32 -1.12 -6.33
CA VAL A 149 12.75 -1.26 -6.05
C VAL A 149 13.06 -2.62 -5.41
N LEU A 150 12.19 -3.12 -4.52
CA LEU A 150 12.36 -4.44 -3.93
C LEU A 150 12.18 -5.57 -4.95
N CYS A 151 11.22 -5.47 -5.88
CA CYS A 151 11.09 -6.43 -6.98
C CYS A 151 12.36 -6.47 -7.84
N ALA A 152 12.91 -5.31 -8.20
CA ALA A 152 14.14 -5.23 -8.98
C ALA A 152 15.35 -5.84 -8.24
N GLU A 153 15.46 -5.60 -6.92
CA GLU A 153 16.49 -6.20 -6.08
C GLU A 153 16.36 -7.73 -6.04
N LEU A 154 15.14 -8.25 -5.82
CA LEU A 154 14.88 -9.69 -5.78
C LEU A 154 15.15 -10.37 -7.12
N ALA A 155 14.67 -9.80 -8.24
CA ALA A 155 14.90 -10.35 -9.58
C ALA A 155 16.39 -10.39 -9.94
N ARG A 156 17.14 -9.34 -9.57
CA ARG A 156 18.59 -9.32 -9.73
C ARG A 156 19.27 -10.43 -8.93
N ASN A 157 18.86 -10.62 -7.67
CA ASN A 157 19.44 -11.65 -6.82
C ASN A 157 19.15 -13.06 -7.35
N ASP A 158 17.91 -13.33 -7.79
CA ASP A 158 17.52 -14.61 -8.38
C ASP A 158 18.38 -14.94 -9.61
N TYR A 159 18.65 -13.96 -10.47
CA TYR A 159 19.56 -14.12 -11.61
C TYR A 159 20.98 -14.53 -11.17
N TYR A 160 21.55 -13.88 -10.16
CA TYR A 160 22.89 -14.22 -9.66
C TYR A 160 22.92 -15.64 -9.07
N PHE A 161 21.93 -16.02 -8.24
CA PHE A 161 21.86 -17.37 -7.67
C PHE A 161 21.81 -18.47 -8.74
N GLU A 162 21.11 -18.23 -9.85
CA GLU A 162 21.02 -19.22 -10.92
C GLU A 162 22.33 -19.37 -11.72
N HIS A 163 23.11 -18.29 -11.87
CA HIS A 163 24.30 -18.26 -12.72
C HIS A 163 25.61 -18.53 -11.97
N THR A 164 25.70 -18.24 -10.67
CA THR A 164 26.89 -18.59 -9.87
C THR A 164 26.89 -20.04 -9.44
N ASN A 165 25.72 -20.65 -9.13
CA ASN A 165 25.69 -22.07 -8.76
C ASN A 165 26.01 -23.01 -9.94
N LYS A 166 25.70 -22.62 -11.18
CA LYS A 166 26.07 -23.37 -12.39
C LYS A 166 27.58 -23.35 -12.70
N GLN A 167 28.39 -22.54 -12.03
CA GLN A 167 29.85 -22.52 -12.22
C GLN A 167 30.60 -23.50 -11.30
N TYR A 168 29.92 -24.09 -10.31
CA TYR A 168 30.54 -25.00 -9.34
C TYR A 168 30.01 -26.44 -9.40
N ASP A 169 29.12 -26.73 -10.36
CA ASP A 169 28.70 -28.08 -10.77
C ASP A 169 29.40 -28.47 -12.09
#